data_AF-A0A2S8R8X8-F1
#
_entry.id   AF-A0A2S8R8X8-F1
#
_cell.length_a   1.000
_cell.length_b   1.000
_cell.length_c   1.000
_cell.angle_alpha   90.00
_cell.angle_beta   90.00
_cell.angle_gamma   90.00
#
_symmetry.space_group_name_H-M   'P 1'
#
loop_
_entity.id
_entity.type
_entity.pdbx_description
1 polymer ?
#
loop_
_entity_poly.entity_id
_entity_poly.type
_entity_poly.pdbx_seq_one_letter_code
_entity_poly.pdbx_strand_id
1 'polypeptide(L)' 'MHKANSIFLRELRKYEDHLTRQQFKTLRGQVINGDCEGAKKGLKKILNRRMQDEHTKNIC' A
#
# COMPACT_ATOMS: atom_id res chain seq x y z
N MET A 1 -20.73 -4.14 -3.44
CA MET A 1 -19.36 -3.69 -3.10
C MET A 1 -19.46 -2.36 -2.36
N HIS A 2 -18.84 -2.21 -1.19
CA HIS A 2 -18.88 -0.95 -0.43
C HIS A 2 -18.11 0.17 -1.17
N LYS A 3 -18.69 1.38 -1.23
CA LYS A 3 -18.12 2.56 -1.92
C LYS A 3 -16.73 2.96 -1.40
N ALA A 4 -16.45 2.70 -0.12
CA ALA A 4 -15.14 2.94 0.49
C ALA A 4 -14.03 2.06 -0.12
N ASN A 5 -14.35 0.82 -0.48
CA ASN A 5 -13.41 -0.14 -1.05
C ASN A 5 -12.93 0.33 -2.44
N SER A 6 -13.83 0.91 -3.25
CA SER A 6 -13.46 1.42 -4.57
C SER A 6 -12.50 2.61 -4.52
N ILE A 7 -12.63 3.50 -3.53
CA ILE A 7 -11.76 4.68 -3.40
C ILE A 7 -10.35 4.23 -3.02
N PHE A 8 -10.23 3.39 -1.98
CA PHE A 8 -8.92 2.93 -1.54
C PHE A 8 -8.23 2.06 -2.59
N LEU A 9 -8.94 1.19 -3.30
CA LEU A 9 -8.35 0.40 -4.38
C LEU A 9 -7.82 1.26 -5.53
N ARG A 10 -8.46 2.41 -5.81
CA ARG A 10 -8.00 3.35 -6.82
C ARG A 10 -6.72 4.07 -6.36
N GLU A 11 -6.65 4.45 -5.09
CA GLU A 11 -5.41 4.98 -4.50
C GLU A 11 -4.29 3.94 -4.47
N LEU A 12 -4.60 2.69 -4.13
CA LEU A 12 -3.62 1.60 -4.06
C LEU A 12 -2.92 1.37 -5.42
N ARG A 13 -3.65 1.51 -6.54
CA ARG A 13 -3.07 1.41 -7.89
C ARG A 13 -2.03 2.48 -8.21
N LYS A 14 -2.12 3.67 -7.61
CA LYS A 14 -1.10 4.73 -7.83
C LYS A 14 0.27 4.31 -7.29
N TYR A 15 0.30 3.39 -6.35
CA TYR A 15 1.51 2.87 -5.73
C TYR A 15 1.90 1.49 -6.27
N GLU A 16 1.33 1.03 -7.39
CA GLU A 16 1.57 -0.33 -7.91
C GLU A 16 3.06 -0.57 -8.22
N ASP A 17 3.75 0.38 -8.87
CA ASP A 17 5.21 0.35 -9.08
C ASP A 17 6.02 0.34 -7.78
N HIS A 18 5.43 0.88 -6.71
CA HIS A 18 6.03 0.97 -5.38
C HIS A 18 5.60 -0.19 -4.47
N LEU A 19 5.01 -1.24 -5.02
CA LEU A 19 4.58 -2.43 -4.29
C LEU A 19 5.03 -3.70 -5.02
N THR A 20 5.35 -4.74 -4.27
CA THR A 20 5.47 -6.07 -4.90
C THR A 20 4.08 -6.60 -5.22
N ARG A 21 3.96 -7.51 -6.19
CA ARG A 21 2.68 -8.15 -6.55
C ARG A 21 2.00 -8.80 -5.35
N GLN A 22 2.79 -9.35 -4.42
CA GLN A 22 2.28 -9.94 -3.19
C GLN A 22 1.74 -8.88 -2.23
N GLN A 23 2.47 -7.78 -2.01
CA GLN A 23 2.03 -6.68 -1.15
C GLN A 23 0.71 -6.08 -1.66
N PHE A 24 0.60 -5.85 -2.97
CA PHE A 24 -0.62 -5.35 -3.59
C PHE A 24 -1.81 -6.31 -3.37
N LYS A 25 -1.62 -7.61 -3.62
CA LYS A 25 -2.66 -8.63 -3.39
C LYS A 25 -3.10 -8.68 -1.93
N THR A 26 -2.17 -8.61 -0.98
CA THR A 26 -2.48 -8.62 0.46
C THR A 26 -3.31 -7.41 0.86
N LEU A 27 -2.88 -6.19 0.49
CA LEU A 27 -3.61 -4.95 0.80
C LEU A 27 -5.00 -4.95 0.16
N ARG A 28 -5.12 -5.46 -1.07
CA ARG A 28 -6.41 -5.65 -1.74
C ARG A 28 -7.31 -6.64 -0.99
N GLY A 29 -6.76 -7.76 -0.53
CA GLY A 29 -7.50 -8.76 0.24
C GLY A 29 -8.04 -8.21 1.56
N GLN A 30 -7.25 -7.44 2.29
CA GLN A 30 -7.68 -6.77 3.52
C GLN A 30 -8.89 -5.84 3.28
N VAL A 31 -8.84 -5.03 2.22
CA VAL A 31 -9.94 -4.12 1.84
C VAL A 31 -11.20 -4.89 1.44
N ILE A 32 -11.06 -6.00 0.72
CA ILE A 32 -12.18 -6.86 0.33
C ILE A 32 -12.83 -7.48 1.57
N ASN A 33 -12.04 -7.87 2.57
CA ASN A 33 -12.51 -8.43 3.84
C ASN A 33 -13.03 -7.39 4.84
N GLY A 34 -13.03 -6.09 4.49
CA GLY A 34 -13.52 -5.00 5.33
C GLY A 34 -12.46 -4.32 6.22
N ASP A 35 -11.22 -4.81 6.22
CA ASP A 35 -10.10 -4.22 6.96
C ASP A 35 -9.41 -3.09 6.15
N CYS A 36 -10.16 -2.02 5.88
CA CYS A 36 -9.62 -0.85 5.20
C CYS A 36 -8.53 -0.12 6.00
N GLU A 37 -8.65 -0.08 7.32
CA GLU A 37 -7.70 0.62 8.19
C GLU A 37 -6.36 -0.12 8.30
N GLY A 38 -6.39 -1.45 8.45
CA GLY A 38 -5.20 -2.28 8.42
C GLY A 38 -4.45 -2.15 7.10
N ALA A 39 -5.18 -2.15 5.98
CA ALA A 39 -4.59 -1.92 4.66
C ALA A 39 -3.92 -0.52 4.54
N LYS A 40 -4.56 0.55 5.03
CA LYS A 40 -3.96 1.90 5.04
C LYS A 40 -2.66 1.95 5.86
N LYS A 41 -2.65 1.36 7.06
CA LYS A 41 -1.45 1.29 7.92
C LYS A 41 -0.34 0.49 7.25
N GLY A 42 -0.69 -0.64 6.63
CA GLY A 42 0.23 -1.49 5.88
C GLY A 42 0.89 -0.75 4.71
N LEU A 43 0.08 -0.07 3.88
CA LEU A 43 0.56 0.74 2.76
C LEU A 43 1.53 1.83 3.23
N LYS A 44 1.16 2.62 4.25
CA LYS A 44 2.02 3.67 4.81
C LYS A 44 3.37 3.13 5.29
N LYS A 45 3.37 1.97 5.96
CA LYS A 45 4.60 1.32 6.44
C LYS A 45 5.50 0.86 5.29
N ILE A 46 4.93 0.33 4.21
CA ILE A 46 5.70 -0.11 3.03
C ILE A 46 6.33 1.09 2.33
N LEU A 47 5.55 2.15 2.10
CA LEU A 47 6.05 3.38 1.46
C LEU A 47 7.13 4.05 2.30
N ASN A 48 6.93 4.18 3.62
CA ASN A 48 7.94 4.76 4.51
C ASN A 48 9.26 4.01 4.47
N ARG A 49 9.23 2.66 4.45
CA ARG A 49 10.45 1.86 4.33
C ARG A 49 11.18 2.18 3.03
N ARG A 50 10.47 2.10 1.90
CA ARG A 50 11.06 2.39 0.59
C ARG A 50 11.61 3.81 0.47
N MET A 51 10.93 4.81 1.05
CA MET A 51 11.42 6.19 1.06
C MET A 51 12.67 6.37 1.94
N GLN A 52 12.76 5.65 3.06
CA GLN A 52 13.95 5.64 3.91
C GLN A 52 15.13 4.97 3.18
N ASP A 53 14.89 3.85 2.49
CA ASP A 53 15.90 3.16 1.69
C ASP A 53 16.52 4.07 0.61
N GLU A 54 15.73 4.93 -0.04
CA GLU A 54 16.25 5.91 -1.02
C GLU A 54 17.09 7.01 -0.36
N HIS A 55 16.75 7.42 0.87
CA HIS A 55 17.48 8.44 1.60
C HIS A 55 18.84 7.94 2.10
N THR A 56 18.93 6.66 2.52
CA THR A 56 20.19 6.07 3.00
C THR A 56 21.15 5.77 1.85
N LYS A 57 20.67 5.45 0.66
CA LYS A 57 21.52 5.22 -0.53
C LYS A 57 22.21 6.48 -1.05
N ASN A 58 21.67 7.67 -0.76
CA ASN A 58 22.24 8.94 -1.21
C ASN A 58 23.25 9.55 -0.21
N ILE A 59 23.54 8.84 0.88
CA ILE A 59 24.48 9.25 1.94
C ILE A 59 25.75 8.37 1.92
N CYS A 60 25.79 7.32 1.09
CA CYS A 60 26.94 6.43 0.91
C CYS A 60 27.60 6.65 -0.45
#